data_AF-A0A8T7MAT2-F1
#
_entry.id   AF-A0A8T7MAT2-F1
#
_cell.length_a   1.000
_cell.length_b   1.000
_cell.length_c   1.000
_cell.angle_alpha   90.00
_cell.angle_beta   90.00
_cell.angle_gamma   90.00
#
_symmetry.space_group_name_H-M   'P 1'
#
loop_
_entity.id
_entity.type
_entity.pdbx_description
1 polymer ?
#
loop_
_entity_poly.entity_id
_entity_poly.type
_entity_poly.pdbx_seq_one_letter_code
_entity_poly.pdbx_strand_id
1 'polypeptide(L)' 'MNQVGILGEGWWRYRLPGLGAIDWGRFTSTLFELGYDGVLSIEHEDPVWEGSLEKVQRGLVFSQRYLSQFIV' A
#
# COMPACT_ATOMS: atom_id res chain seq x y z
N MET A 1 23.95 -1.34 -1.59
CA MET A 1 23.35 -0.82 -0.35
C MET A 1 22.98 -2.00 0.52
N ASN A 2 23.14 -1.90 1.83
CA ASN A 2 22.72 -2.97 2.74
C ASN A 2 21.20 -2.96 2.89
N GLN A 3 20.59 -4.15 2.92
CA GLN A 3 19.19 -4.28 3.32
C GLN A 3 19.10 -4.19 4.84
N VAL A 4 18.23 -3.31 5.31
CA VAL A 4 17.91 -3.02 6.72
C VAL A 4 16.40 -3.17 6.96
N GLY A 5 15.97 -3.31 8.21
CA GLY A 5 14.54 -3.44 8.57
C GLY A 5 13.72 -2.16 8.38
N ILE A 6 12.44 -2.20 8.78
CA ILE A 6 11.44 -1.13 8.57
C ILE A 6 11.76 0.21 9.28
N LEU A 7 12.77 0.24 10.16
CA LEU A 7 13.22 1.47 10.82
C LEU A 7 14.49 2.05 10.19
N GLY A 8 15.07 1.36 9.20
CA GLY A 8 16.27 1.81 8.51
C GLY A 8 15.96 2.39 7.13
N GLU A 9 16.85 3.23 6.61
CA GLU A 9 16.60 4.00 5.39
C GLU A 9 17.43 3.51 4.18
N GLY A 10 17.12 4.04 3.00
CA GLY A 10 17.98 3.98 1.80
C GLY A 10 17.54 2.98 0.74
N TRP A 11 17.48 1.69 1.05
CA TRP A 11 17.17 0.66 0.04
C TRP A 11 15.66 0.51 -0.23
N TRP A 12 14.81 1.02 0.66
CA TRP A 12 13.35 1.03 0.54
C TRP A 12 12.79 2.37 1.02
N ARG A 13 11.50 2.58 0.75
CA ARG A 13 10.71 3.71 1.28
C ARG A 13 9.25 3.28 1.32
N TYR A 14 8.44 3.94 2.16
CA TYR A 14 6.99 3.79 2.14
C TYR A 14 6.42 4.20 0.78
N ARG A 15 5.47 3.40 0.27
CA ARG A 15 4.78 3.66 -0.98
C ARG A 15 3.32 3.27 -0.85
N LEU A 16 2.45 4.05 -1.50
CA LEU A 16 1.04 3.71 -1.62
C LEU A 16 0.84 2.37 -2.37
N PRO A 17 -0.24 1.61 -2.05
CA PRO A 17 -0.62 0.43 -2.81
C PRO A 17 -0.66 0.68 -4.34
N GLY A 18 -0.09 -0.25 -5.10
CA GLY A 18 0.08 -0.14 -6.56
C GLY A 18 1.32 0.62 -7.03
N LEU A 19 2.08 1.27 -6.13
CA LEU A 19 3.33 1.97 -6.46
C LEU A 19 4.57 1.38 -5.78
N GLY A 20 4.38 0.33 -4.97
CA GLY A 20 5.43 -0.40 -4.26
C GLY A 20 5.74 -1.76 -4.90
N ALA A 21 6.39 -2.63 -4.12
CA ALA A 21 6.85 -3.95 -4.57
C ALA A 21 5.96 -5.12 -4.10
N ILE A 22 4.85 -4.85 -3.39
CA ILE A 22 3.94 -5.88 -2.90
C ILE A 22 3.10 -6.42 -4.05
N ASP A 23 3.04 -7.75 -4.17
CA ASP A 23 2.08 -8.45 -5.01
C ASP A 23 0.72 -8.50 -4.29
N TRP A 24 -0.13 -7.52 -4.57
CA TRP A 24 -1.42 -7.36 -3.91
C TRP A 24 -2.41 -8.46 -4.26
N GLY A 25 -2.36 -9.02 -5.47
CA GLY A 25 -3.24 -10.12 -5.85
C GLY A 25 -2.95 -11.38 -5.03
N ARG A 26 -1.67 -11.73 -4.86
CA ARG A 26 -1.28 -12.85 -3.99
C ARG A 26 -1.61 -12.58 -2.53
N PHE A 27 -1.36 -11.35 -2.06
CA PHE A 27 -1.62 -10.96 -0.67
C PHE A 27 -3.10 -11.10 -0.30
N THR A 28 -4.00 -10.51 -1.10
CA THR A 28 -5.44 -10.59 -0.81
C THR A 28 -6.00 -11.99 -1.04
N SER A 29 -5.52 -12.74 -2.05
CA SER A 29 -5.92 -14.15 -2.24
C SER A 29 -5.62 -14.99 -1.02
N THR A 30 -4.45 -14.79 -0.40
CA THR A 30 -4.05 -15.54 0.81
C THR A 30 -4.97 -15.19 1.99
N LEU A 31 -5.33 -13.92 2.18
CA LEU A 31 -6.27 -13.52 3.22
C LEU A 31 -7.65 -14.16 3.01
N PHE A 32 -8.12 -14.16 1.76
CA PHE A 32 -9.40 -14.76 1.38
C PHE A 32 -9.42 -16.27 1.63
N GLU A 33 -8.37 -17.00 1.24
CA GLU A 33 -8.22 -18.45 1.47
C GLU A 33 -8.27 -18.81 2.97
N LEU A 34 -7.82 -17.90 3.83
CA LEU A 34 -7.85 -18.08 5.29
C LEU A 34 -9.17 -17.61 5.92
N GLY A 35 -10.13 -17.14 5.13
CA GLY A 35 -11.44 -16.69 5.59
C GLY A 35 -11.42 -15.35 6.31
N TYR A 36 -10.45 -14.48 6.03
CA TYR A 36 -10.43 -13.13 6.59
C TYR A 36 -11.55 -12.27 5.97
N ASP A 37 -12.48 -11.77 6.80
CA ASP A 37 -13.60 -10.90 6.38
C ASP A 37 -13.45 -9.43 6.82
N GLY A 38 -12.29 -9.09 7.39
CA GLY A 38 -12.04 -7.79 7.98
C GLY A 38 -11.72 -6.68 6.98
N VAL A 39 -11.34 -5.52 7.52
CA VAL A 39 -11.06 -4.32 6.74
C VAL A 39 -9.59 -4.27 6.30
N LEU A 40 -9.35 -4.05 5.01
CA LEU A 40 -8.04 -3.59 4.52
C LEU A 40 -7.98 -2.06 4.59
N SER A 41 -7.19 -1.53 5.52
CA SER A 41 -6.99 -0.08 5.70
C SER A 41 -5.74 0.41 4.95
N ILE A 42 -5.78 1.66 4.47
CA ILE A 42 -4.63 2.33 3.85
C ILE A 42 -4.06 3.33 4.85
N GLU A 43 -2.80 3.14 5.22
CA GLU A 43 -2.02 4.12 5.97
C GLU A 43 -1.13 4.90 4.98
N HIS A 44 -1.27 6.23 4.96
CA HIS A 44 -0.62 7.07 3.96
C HIS A 44 0.70 7.64 4.48
N GLU A 45 1.80 6.94 4.20
CA GLU A 45 3.17 7.36 4.54
C GLU A 45 4.06 7.58 3.31
N ASP A 46 3.50 7.61 2.10
CA ASP A 46 4.28 7.80 0.87
C ASP A 46 4.72 9.28 0.73
N PRO A 47 6.03 9.57 0.82
CA PRO A 47 6.53 10.95 0.70
C PRO A 47 6.36 11.53 -0.70
N VAL A 48 6.06 10.71 -1.72
CA VAL A 48 5.74 11.20 -3.06
C VAL A 48 4.35 11.84 -3.09
N TRP A 49 3.42 11.44 -2.21
CA TRP A 49 2.03 11.89 -2.21
C TRP A 49 1.68 12.86 -1.06
N GLU A 50 2.68 13.32 -0.32
CA GLU A 50 2.52 14.34 0.73
C GLU A 50 2.69 15.78 0.21
N GLY A 51 2.43 16.75 1.10
CA GLY A 51 2.70 18.19 0.89
C GLY A 51 1.47 19.05 0.59
N SER A 52 0.34 18.44 0.20
CA SER A 52 -0.95 19.14 0.13
C SER A 52 -2.12 18.18 0.33
N LEU A 53 -3.23 18.69 0.85
CA LEU A 53 -4.46 17.91 1.06
C LEU A 53 -4.95 17.27 -0.25
N GLU A 54 -4.96 18.03 -1.34
CA GLU A 54 -5.38 17.54 -2.66
C GLU A 54 -4.53 16.34 -3.11
N LYS A 55 -3.21 16.43 -2.93
CA LYS A 55 -2.28 15.37 -3.34
C LYS A 55 -2.46 14.11 -2.50
N VAL A 56 -2.59 14.26 -1.18
CA VAL A 56 -2.89 13.15 -0.27
C VAL A 56 -4.20 12.47 -0.66
N GLN A 57 -5.27 13.25 -0.87
CA GLN A 57 -6.57 12.72 -1.28
C GLN A 57 -6.51 11.97 -2.62
N ARG A 58 -5.80 12.52 -3.61
CA ARG A 58 -5.60 11.86 -4.91
C ARG A 58 -4.84 10.54 -4.77
N GLY A 59 -3.81 10.50 -3.91
CA GLY A 59 -3.06 9.28 -3.60
C GLY A 59 -3.95 8.20 -2.96
N LEU A 60 -4.76 8.59 -1.97
CA LEU A 60 -5.71 7.67 -1.33
C LEU A 60 -6.75 7.13 -2.31
N VAL A 61 -7.34 7.99 -3.14
CA VAL A 61 -8.31 7.57 -4.17
C VAL A 61 -7.65 6.65 -5.20
N PHE A 62 -6.42 6.94 -5.63
CA PHE A 62 -5.67 6.05 -6.51
C PHE A 62 -5.47 4.67 -5.87
N SER A 63 -5.01 4.63 -4.62
CA SER A 63 -4.70 3.40 -3.89
C SER A 63 -5.95 2.56 -3.68
N GLN A 64 -7.05 3.21 -3.29
CA GLN A 64 -8.35 2.57 -3.12
C GLN A 64 -8.82 1.92 -4.42
N ARG A 65 -8.79 2.65 -5.54
CA ARG A 65 -9.13 2.10 -6.87
C ARG A 65 -8.22 0.95 -7.30
N TYR A 66 -6.93 1.03 -6.99
CA TYR A 66 -5.98 -0.04 -7.27
C TYR A 66 -6.34 -1.31 -6.50
N LEU A 67 -6.51 -1.21 -5.18
CA LEU A 67 -6.84 -2.35 -4.31
C LEU A 67 -8.20 -2.97 -4.61
N SER A 68 -9.19 -2.17 -5.00
CA SER A 68 -10.53 -2.67 -5.37
C SER A 68 -10.54 -3.66 -6.54
N GLN A 69 -9.47 -3.78 -7.31
CA GLN A 69 -9.35 -4.80 -8.37
C GLN A 69 -9.09 -6.22 -7.82
N PHE A 70 -8.69 -6.34 -6.55
CA PHE A 70 -8.26 -7.61 -5.93
C PHE A 70 -9.16 -8.06 -4.77
N ILE A 71 -10.23 -7.32 -4.49
CA ILE A 71 -11.17 -7.56 -3.39
C ILE A 71 -12.54 -7.89 -4.02
N VAL A 72 -13.24 -8.86 -3.44
CA VAL A 72 -14.53 -9.39 -3.94
C VAL A 72 -15.66 -8.98 -3.01
#